data_AF-A0A1H8MZN3-F1
#
_entry.id   AF-A0A1H8MZN3-F1
#
_cell.length_a   1.000
_cell.length_b   1.000
_cell.length_c   1.000
_cell.angle_alpha   90.00
_cell.angle_beta   90.00
_cell.angle_gamma   90.00
#
_symmetry.space_group_name_H-M   'P 1'
#
loop_
_entity.id
_entity.type
_entity.pdbx_description
1 polymer ?
#
loop_
_entity_poly.entity_id
_entity_poly.type
_entity_poly.pdbx_seq_one_letter_code
_entity_poly.pdbx_strand_id
1 'polypeptide(L)'
;ETTRVLISGQRRGITPALAKLLKRRSAIEPEIGHMKSDGRLTRCPLKGRIGDAIFAVLCACGHNIRKILAHLRAFWAFVIRFILGIIVVVNRPLQMQGAA
;
A
#
# COMPACT_ATOMS: atom_id res chain seq x y z
N GLU A 1 0.74 -30.67 -18.73
CA GLU A 1 1.77 -30.18 -17.81
C GLU A 1 1.30 -30.34 -16.36
N THR A 2 2.15 -30.87 -15.47
CA THR A 2 1.82 -31.05 -14.04
C THR A 2 2.55 -30.00 -13.21
N THR A 3 1.96 -28.80 -13.09
CA THR A 3 2.47 -27.76 -12.20
C THR A 3 2.23 -28.17 -10.75
N ARG A 4 3.29 -28.15 -9.93
CA ARG A 4 3.18 -28.45 -8.50
C ARG A 4 2.37 -27.35 -7.79
N VAL A 5 1.13 -27.64 -7.44
CA VAL A 5 0.26 -26.74 -6.66
C VAL A 5 0.56 -26.87 -5.18
N LEU A 6 0.79 -25.75 -4.50
CA LEU A 6 1.08 -25.69 -3.07
C LEU A 6 -0.12 -25.12 -2.34
N ILE A 7 -0.60 -25.85 -1.33
CA ILE A 7 -1.82 -25.48 -0.59
C ILE A 7 -1.44 -24.89 0.76
N SER A 8 -2.18 -23.88 1.20
CA SER A 8 -2.02 -23.30 2.55
C SER A 8 -2.12 -24.41 3.61
N GLY A 9 -1.25 -24.35 4.63
CA GLY A 9 -1.21 -25.36 5.70
C GLY A 9 -0.45 -26.65 5.37
N GLN A 10 0.04 -26.82 4.12
CA GLN A 10 0.91 -27.94 3.79
C GLN A 10 2.21 -27.88 4.62
N ARG A 11 2.60 -29.00 5.25
CA ARG A 11 3.79 -29.08 6.12
C ARG A 11 4.96 -29.86 5.53
N ARG A 12 4.70 -30.80 4.59
CA ARG A 12 5.72 -31.67 4.00
C ARG A 12 6.23 -31.13 2.66
N GLY A 13 7.54 -31.27 2.45
CA GLY A 13 8.20 -30.91 1.19
C GLY A 13 8.26 -29.40 0.91
N ILE A 14 8.14 -28.56 1.95
CA ILE A 14 8.19 -27.10 1.84
C ILE A 14 9.50 -26.58 2.41
N THR A 15 10.22 -25.79 1.62
CA THR A 15 11.40 -25.07 2.09
C THR A 15 10.99 -23.86 2.95
N PRO A 16 11.82 -23.39 3.89
CA PRO A 16 11.51 -22.21 4.71
C PRO A 16 11.16 -20.97 3.87
N ALA A 17 11.83 -20.77 2.74
CA ALA A 17 11.53 -19.68 1.81
C ALA A 17 10.11 -19.78 1.22
N LEU A 18 9.69 -20.99 0.83
CA LEU A 18 8.38 -21.24 0.29
C LEU A 18 7.27 -21.10 1.34
N ALA A 19 7.53 -21.55 2.58
CA ALA A 19 6.62 -21.31 3.70
C ALA A 19 6.41 -19.80 3.95
N LYS A 20 7.48 -18.99 3.88
CA LYS A 20 7.41 -17.53 4.00
C LYS A 20 6.59 -16.89 2.88
N LEU A 21 6.74 -17.36 1.64
CA LEU A 21 5.95 -16.89 0.50
C LEU A 21 4.47 -17.26 0.63
N LEU A 22 4.17 -18.51 1.04
CA LEU A 22 2.79 -18.94 1.31
C LEU A 22 2.14 -18.11 2.42
N LYS A 23 2.87 -17.85 3.51
CA LYS A 23 2.38 -16.98 4.60
C LYS A 23 2.11 -15.55 4.12
N ARG A 24 2.93 -15.00 3.22
CA ARG A 24 2.72 -13.65 2.67
C ARG A 24 1.49 -13.55 1.76
N ARG A 25 1.03 -14.65 1.14
CA ARG A 25 -0.17 -14.64 0.29
C ARG A 25 -1.45 -14.30 1.05
N SER A 26 -1.53 -14.51 2.36
CA SER A 26 -2.73 -14.15 3.13
C SER A 26 -3.02 -12.65 3.09
N ALA A 27 -2.02 -11.81 2.79
CA ALA A 27 -2.21 -10.38 2.60
C ALA A 27 -3.01 -10.02 1.33
N ILE A 28 -3.16 -10.95 0.38
CA ILE A 28 -3.90 -10.71 -0.87
C ILE A 28 -5.40 -10.55 -0.60
N GLU A 29 -5.96 -11.31 0.35
CA GLU A 29 -7.39 -11.25 0.68
C GLU A 29 -7.82 -9.86 1.17
N PRO A 30 -7.12 -9.22 2.14
CA PRO A 30 -7.37 -7.84 2.52
C PRO A 30 -7.27 -6.86 1.33
N GLU A 31 -6.25 -6.99 0.47
CA GLU A 31 -6.08 -6.10 -0.68
C GLU A 31 -7.26 -6.21 -1.67
N ILE A 32 -7.74 -7.42 -1.95
CA ILE A 32 -8.95 -7.65 -2.75
C ILE A 32 -10.19 -7.08 -2.04
N GLY A 33 -10.27 -7.22 -0.71
CA GLY A 33 -11.32 -6.63 0.11
C GLY A 33 -11.41 -5.12 -0.05
N HIS A 34 -10.28 -4.43 0.09
CA HIS A 34 -10.18 -2.98 -0.13
C HIS A 34 -10.53 -2.58 -1.57
N MET A 35 -10.13 -3.37 -2.56
CA MET A 35 -10.53 -3.13 -3.95
C MET A 35 -12.04 -3.27 -4.14
N LYS A 36 -12.69 -4.22 -3.47
CA LYS A 36 -14.15 -4.37 -3.50
C LYS A 36 -14.88 -3.20 -2.85
N SER A 37 -14.47 -2.76 -1.67
CA SER A 37 -15.10 -1.64 -0.94
C SER A 37 -14.76 -0.29 -1.56
N ASP A 38 -13.47 0.03 -1.67
CA ASP A 38 -12.96 1.38 -1.97
C ASP A 38 -12.82 1.59 -3.48
N GLY A 39 -12.48 0.52 -4.20
CA GLY A 39 -12.39 0.50 -5.65
C GLY A 39 -13.71 0.16 -6.35
N ARG A 40 -14.78 -0.11 -5.57
CA ARG A 40 -16.12 -0.51 -6.07
C ARG A 40 -16.06 -1.68 -7.06
N LEU A 41 -15.09 -2.59 -6.89
CA LEU A 41 -14.90 -3.73 -7.80
C LEU A 41 -16.17 -4.59 -7.94
N THR A 42 -17.07 -4.55 -6.95
CA THR A 42 -18.36 -5.25 -6.97
C THR A 42 -19.39 -4.68 -7.95
N ARG A 43 -19.17 -3.48 -8.50
CA ARG A 43 -20.05 -2.83 -9.47
C ARG A 43 -19.23 -2.41 -10.69
N CYS A 44 -19.09 -3.31 -11.65
CA CYS A 44 -18.47 -2.98 -12.94
C CYS A 44 -19.43 -2.11 -13.77
N PRO A 45 -19.04 -0.87 -14.13
CA PRO A 45 -19.85 -0.02 -14.99
C PRO A 45 -19.69 -0.36 -16.49
N LEU A 46 -18.71 -1.19 -16.84
CA LEU A 46 -18.40 -1.55 -18.21
C LEU A 46 -19.21 -2.79 -18.63
N LYS A 47 -19.58 -2.85 -19.91
CA LYS A 47 -20.45 -3.91 -20.43
C LYS A 47 -19.66 -5.16 -20.80
N GLY A 48 -20.11 -6.30 -20.29
CA GLY A 48 -19.66 -7.64 -20.69
C GLY A 48 -18.27 -8.01 -20.15
N ARG A 49 -17.85 -9.24 -20.47
CA ARG A 49 -16.66 -9.88 -19.88
C ARG A 49 -15.35 -9.11 -20.10
N ILE A 50 -15.21 -8.48 -21.26
CA ILE A 50 -14.03 -7.65 -21.57
C ILE A 50 -14.03 -6.40 -20.68
N GLY A 51 -15.20 -5.78 -20.50
CA GLY A 51 -15.39 -4.65 -19.59
C GLY A 51 -15.03 -5.02 -18.15
N ASP A 52 -15.49 -6.17 -17.66
CA ASP A 52 -15.16 -6.65 -16.32
C ASP A 52 -13.65 -6.84 -16.11
N ALA A 53 -12.96 -7.42 -17.11
CA ALA A 53 -11.52 -7.62 -17.05
C ALA A 53 -10.77 -6.27 -17.01
N ILE A 54 -11.15 -5.32 -17.87
CA ILE A 54 -10.56 -3.97 -17.91
C ILE A 54 -10.82 -3.24 -16.59
N PHE A 55 -12.05 -3.30 -16.08
CA PHE A 55 -12.41 -2.63 -14.83
C PHE A 55 -11.65 -3.21 -13.64
N ALA A 56 -11.46 -4.53 -13.57
CA ALA A 56 -10.68 -5.17 -12.52
C ALA A 56 -9.21 -4.70 -12.52
N VAL A 57 -8.60 -4.59 -13.70
CA VAL A 57 -7.23 -4.07 -13.85
C VAL A 57 -7.15 -2.60 -13.43
N LEU A 58 -8.06 -1.75 -13.90
CA LEU A 58 -8.09 -0.33 -13.53
C LEU A 58 -8.34 -0.12 -12.03
N CYS A 59 -9.22 -0.92 -11.43
CA CYS A 59 -9.47 -0.90 -9.99
C CYS A 59 -8.20 -1.25 -9.20
N ALA A 60 -7.44 -2.26 -9.64
CA ALA A 60 -6.15 -2.63 -9.05
C ALA A 60 -5.12 -1.50 -9.17
N CYS A 61 -5.01 -0.89 -10.36
CA CYS A 61 -4.14 0.25 -10.60
C CYS A 61 -4.49 1.43 -9.69
N GLY A 62 -5.77 1.79 -9.60
CA GLY A 62 -6.24 2.87 -8.73
C GLY A 62 -5.93 2.62 -7.26
N HIS A 63 -6.07 1.38 -6.80
CA HIS A 63 -5.69 0.98 -5.44
C HIS A 63 -4.19 1.14 -5.18
N ASN A 64 -3.34 0.70 -6.10
CA ASN A 64 -1.89 0.88 -5.99
C ASN A 64 -1.49 2.36 -5.98
N ILE A 65 -2.10 3.19 -6.84
CA ILE A 65 -1.86 4.64 -6.86
C ILE A 65 -2.24 5.27 -5.51
N ARG A 66 -3.38 4.90 -4.91
CA ARG A 66 -3.78 5.39 -3.59
C ARG A 66 -2.75 5.04 -2.51
N LYS A 67 -2.17 3.84 -2.53
CA LYS A 67 -1.10 3.45 -1.60
C LYS A 67 0.16 4.30 -1.78
N ILE A 68 0.60 4.49 -3.02
CA ILE A 68 1.77 5.35 -3.33
C ILE A 68 1.54 6.77 -2.81
N LEU A 69 0.37 7.35 -3.09
CA LEU A 69 0.01 8.70 -2.64
C LEU A 69 -0.08 8.79 -1.11
N ALA A 70 -0.58 7.76 -0.43
CA ALA A 70 -0.62 7.72 1.03
C ALA A 70 0.80 7.72 1.65
N HIS A 71 1.72 6.93 1.09
CA HIS A 71 3.12 6.94 1.51
C HIS A 71 3.80 8.28 1.25
N LEU A 72 3.58 8.85 0.06
CA LEU A 72 4.14 10.13 -0.31
C LEU A 72 3.63 11.25 0.60
N ARG A 73 2.33 11.25 0.94
CA ARG A 73 1.73 12.20 1.89
C ARG A 73 2.37 12.10 3.28
N ALA A 74 2.58 10.89 3.78
CA ALA A 74 3.24 10.69 5.07
C ALA A 74 4.70 11.16 5.05
N PHE A 75 5.41 10.88 3.96
CA PHE A 75 6.79 11.35 3.76
C PHE A 75 6.88 12.88 3.71
N TRP A 76 6.01 13.54 2.95
CA TRP A 76 5.98 15.01 2.91
C TRP A 76 5.64 15.64 4.27
N ALA A 77 4.69 15.06 5.01
CA ALA A 77 4.38 15.52 6.36
C ALA A 77 5.61 15.43 7.30
N PHE A 78 6.39 14.35 7.17
CA PHE A 78 7.64 14.18 7.89
C PHE A 78 8.68 15.24 7.50
N VAL A 79 8.89 15.48 6.20
CA VAL A 79 9.83 16.48 5.68
C VAL A 79 9.46 17.89 6.16
N ILE A 80 8.19 18.27 6.07
CA ILE A 80 7.70 19.57 6.54
C ILE A 80 7.96 19.72 8.04
N ARG A 81 7.61 18.70 8.84
CA ARG A 81 7.83 18.72 10.29
C ARG A 81 9.31 18.87 10.64
N PHE A 82 10.18 18.19 9.90
CA PHE A 82 11.63 18.27 10.08
C PHE A 82 12.16 19.68 9.77
N ILE A 83 11.77 20.27 8.63
CA ILE A 83 12.17 21.63 8.24
C ILE A 83 11.68 22.64 9.28
N LEU A 84 10.42 22.57 9.70
CA LEU A 84 9.88 23.45 10.74
C LEU A 84 10.64 23.30 12.07
N GLY A 85 11.05 22.09 12.43
CA GLY A 85 11.88 21.84 13.60
C GLY A 85 13.24 22.54 13.51
N ILE A 86 13.91 22.46 12.36
CA ILE A 86 15.18 23.17 12.12
C ILE A 86 14.99 24.67 12.24
N ILE A 87 13.96 25.22 11.58
CA ILE A 87 13.65 26.66 11.63
C ILE A 87 13.45 27.11 13.08
N VAL A 88 12.68 26.37 13.88
CA VAL A 88 12.46 26.72 15.30
C VAL A 88 13.76 26.68 16.10
N VAL A 89 14.62 25.67 15.89
CA VAL A 89 15.91 25.57 16.59
C VAL A 89 16.84 26.73 16.22
N VAL A 90 16.94 27.07 14.94
CA VAL A 90 17.79 28.15 14.43
C VAL A 90 17.31 29.53 14.87
N ASN A 91 15.99 29.76 14.94
CA ASN A 91 15.44 31.05 15.34
C ASN A 91 15.36 31.25 16.86
N ARG A 92 15.44 30.18 17.66
CA ARG A 92 15.46 30.25 19.13
C ARG A 92 16.56 31.18 19.71
N PRO A 93 17.84 31.11 19.27
CA PRO A 93 18.88 32.01 19.78
C PRO A 93 18.70 33.49 19.40
N LEU A 94 18.06 33.80 18.26
CA LEU A 94 17.82 35.18 17.82
C LEU A 94 16.77 35.90 18.68
N GLN A 95 15.73 35.18 19.13
CA GLN A 95 14.70 35.77 20.01
C GLN A 95 15.22 36.07 21.43
N MET A 96 16.19 35.30 21.92
CA MET A 96 16.79 35.51 23.25
C MET A 96 17.76 36.71 23.30
N GLN A 97 18.26 37.17 22.15
CA GLN A 97 19.17 38.32 22.06
C GLN A 97 18.44 39.67 21.89
N GLY A 98 17.18 39.68 21.44
CA GLY A 98 16.36 40.89 21.31
C GLY A 98 15.40 41.17 22.48
N ALA A 99 15.47 40.38 23.55
CA ALA A 99 14.64 40.51 24.76
C ALA A 99 15.41 41.08 25.97
N ALA A 100 16.58 41.70 25.73
CA ALA A 100 17.40 42.40 26.72
C ALA A 100 17.37 43.91 26.48
#